data_AF-S4RPL7-F1
#
_entry.id   AF-S4RPL7-F1
#
_cell.length_a   1.000
_cell.length_b   1.000
_cell.length_c   1.000
_cell.angle_alpha   90.00
_cell.angle_beta   90.00
_cell.angle_gamma   90.00
#
_symmetry.space_group_name_H-M   'P 1'
#
loop_
_entity.id
_entity.type
_entity.pdbx_description
1 polymer ?
#
loop_
_entity_poly.entity_id
_entity_poly.type
_entity_poly.pdbx_seq_one_letter_code
_entity_poly.pdbx_strand_id
1 'polypeptide(L)'
;LSVMHGRNITVLEMDSNIVDFLTLCETPYPSDFQDPYAVVVLLEKDMVVVDLTQSGYPIFENPYAMDIHDSPVTFCEYFADCSVEIIPALYSVGARQKKQGFSKQVSLRTTSEEWPISGGSWDIGNQSYPEVIITG
;
A
#
# COMPACT_ATOMS: atom_id res chain seq x y z
N LEU A 1 -16.50 -6.63 -3.47
CA LEU A 1 -15.95 -7.98 -3.18
C LEU A 1 -16.52 -8.46 -1.84
N SER A 2 -16.92 -9.72 -1.67
CA SER A 2 -17.46 -10.20 -0.39
C SER A 2 -16.52 -11.21 0.26
N VAL A 3 -16.17 -11.00 1.53
CA VAL A 3 -15.37 -11.91 2.34
C VAL A 3 -16.29 -12.64 3.32
N MET A 4 -16.22 -13.97 3.33
CA MET A 4 -16.94 -14.80 4.28
C MET A 4 -15.95 -15.53 5.18
N HIS A 5 -15.98 -15.25 6.49
CA HIS A 5 -15.16 -15.94 7.47
C HIS A 5 -16.05 -16.55 8.56
N GLY A 6 -16.14 -17.88 8.57
CA GLY A 6 -17.04 -18.62 9.46
C GLY A 6 -18.50 -18.29 9.15
N ARG A 7 -19.15 -17.52 10.03
CA ARG A 7 -20.55 -17.07 9.85
C ARG A 7 -20.66 -15.58 9.51
N ASN A 8 -19.55 -14.86 9.50
CA ASN A 8 -19.53 -13.44 9.22
C ASN A 8 -19.34 -13.22 7.72
N ILE A 9 -20.14 -12.32 7.15
CA ILE A 9 -20.04 -11.89 5.75
C ILE A 9 -19.82 -10.39 5.78
N THR A 10 -18.75 -9.94 5.15
CA THR A 10 -18.44 -8.52 4.99
C THR A 10 -18.33 -8.18 3.51
N VAL A 11 -18.99 -7.11 3.10
CA VAL A 11 -18.89 -6.56 1.75
C VAL A 11 -17.83 -5.47 1.76
N LEU A 12 -16.79 -5.66 0.96
CA LEU A 12 -15.75 -4.68 0.68
C LEU A 12 -16.18 -3.88 -0.56
N GLU A 13 -16.44 -2.59 -0.37
CA GLU A 13 -16.74 -1.63 -1.42
C GLU A 13 -15.42 -1.13 -2.03
N MET A 14 -15.38 -1.03 -3.36
CA MET A 14 -14.19 -0.61 -4.12
C MET A 14 -14.53 0.65 -4.92
N ASP A 15 -13.56 1.55 -5.05
CA ASP A 15 -13.76 2.84 -5.70
C ASP A 15 -13.80 2.77 -7.24
N SER A 16 -13.39 1.63 -7.82
CA SER A 16 -13.48 1.36 -9.25
C SER A 16 -13.76 -0.12 -9.54
N ASN A 17 -13.97 -0.46 -10.81
CA ASN A 17 -14.31 -1.83 -11.20
C ASN A 17 -13.17 -2.79 -10.86
N ILE A 18 -13.53 -3.96 -10.32
CA ILE A 18 -12.59 -5.04 -10.06
C ILE A 18 -12.24 -5.71 -11.39
N VAL A 19 -10.94 -5.73 -11.71
CA VAL A 19 -10.39 -6.47 -12.84
C VAL A 19 -10.16 -7.91 -12.43
N ASP A 20 -9.46 -8.13 -11.31
CA ASP A 20 -9.17 -9.45 -10.75
C ASP A 20 -8.86 -9.37 -9.25
N PHE A 21 -8.86 -10.50 -8.55
CA PHE A 21 -8.45 -10.59 -7.15
C PHE A 21 -7.84 -11.95 -6.81
N LEU A 22 -6.93 -11.97 -5.85
CA LEU A 22 -6.27 -13.19 -5.38
C LEU A 22 -6.07 -13.15 -3.87
N THR A 23 -6.09 -14.31 -3.22
CA THR A 23 -5.78 -14.45 -1.80
C THR A 23 -4.31 -14.79 -1.61
N LEU A 24 -3.66 -14.15 -0.64
CA LEU A 24 -2.32 -14.50 -0.17
C LEU A 24 -2.45 -15.49 0.98
N CYS A 25 -1.88 -16.67 0.81
CA CYS A 25 -1.86 -17.75 1.79
C CYS A 25 -0.45 -17.91 2.37
N GLU A 26 -0.34 -18.46 3.58
CA GLU A 26 0.97 -18.75 4.20
C GLU A 26 1.80 -19.77 3.39
N THR A 27 1.14 -20.70 2.71
CA THR A 27 1.77 -21.77 1.94
C THR A 27 1.44 -21.63 0.45
N PRO A 28 2.43 -21.80 -0.45
CA PRO A 28 2.20 -21.82 -1.90
C PRO A 28 1.65 -23.17 -2.38
N TYR A 29 1.60 -24.20 -1.53
CA TYR A 29 1.22 -25.55 -1.92
C TYR A 29 -0.29 -25.75 -1.79
N PRO A 30 -1.02 -26.04 -2.88
CA PRO A 30 -2.47 -26.21 -2.83
C PRO A 30 -2.94 -27.42 -2.00
N SER A 31 -2.04 -28.37 -1.73
CA SER A 31 -2.32 -29.54 -0.90
C SER A 31 -2.35 -29.24 0.60
N ASP A 32 -1.74 -28.14 1.02
CA ASP A 32 -1.70 -27.73 2.41
C ASP A 32 -2.95 -26.92 2.78
N PHE A 33 -3.15 -26.72 4.08
CA PHE A 33 -4.21 -25.88 4.60
C PHE A 33 -4.03 -24.43 4.08
N GLN A 34 -5.00 -23.96 3.32
CA GLN A 34 -5.01 -22.60 2.79
C GLN A 34 -5.53 -21.67 3.89
N ASP A 35 -4.61 -20.99 4.57
CA ASP A 35 -4.92 -19.95 5.55
C ASP A 35 -4.64 -18.57 4.92
N PRO A 36 -5.66 -17.94 4.29
CA PRO A 36 -5.48 -16.68 3.60
C PRO A 36 -5.38 -15.52 4.60
N TYR A 37 -4.22 -14.85 4.63
CA TYR A 37 -3.97 -13.72 5.53
C TYR A 37 -4.29 -12.37 4.89
N ALA A 38 -4.30 -12.29 3.57
CA ALA A 38 -4.64 -11.07 2.85
C ALA A 38 -5.35 -11.37 1.52
N VAL A 39 -6.07 -10.38 0.98
CA VAL A 39 -6.59 -10.41 -0.38
C VAL A 39 -6.08 -9.21 -1.17
N VAL A 40 -5.48 -9.47 -2.32
CA VAL A 40 -5.04 -8.46 -3.29
C VAL A 40 -6.16 -8.29 -4.30
N VAL A 41 -6.57 -7.05 -4.53
CA VAL A 41 -7.63 -6.68 -5.45
C VAL A 41 -7.04 -5.73 -6.48
N LEU A 42 -7.05 -6.16 -7.74
CA LEU A 42 -6.68 -5.33 -8.87
C LEU A 42 -7.93 -4.61 -9.37
N LEU A 43 -7.89 -3.28 -9.33
CA LEU A 43 -8.93 -2.40 -9.85
C LEU A 43 -8.48 -1.80 -11.19
N GLU A 44 -9.41 -1.19 -11.94
CA GLU A 44 -9.09 -0.54 -13.21
C GLU A 44 -8.04 0.59 -13.08
N LYS A 45 -7.96 1.22 -11.90
CA LYS A 45 -7.10 2.40 -11.66
C LYS A 45 -6.14 2.24 -10.49
N ASP A 46 -6.27 1.18 -9.69
CA ASP A 46 -5.50 1.04 -8.45
C ASP A 46 -5.33 -0.43 -8.06
N MET A 47 -4.47 -0.71 -7.09
CA MET A 47 -4.29 -2.02 -6.47
C MET A 47 -4.39 -1.91 -4.96
N VAL A 48 -5.37 -2.61 -4.39
CA VAL A 48 -5.66 -2.59 -2.96
C VAL A 48 -5.31 -3.94 -2.36
N VAL A 49 -4.61 -3.94 -1.22
CA VAL A 49 -4.37 -5.16 -0.44
C VAL A 49 -5.06 -5.03 0.90
N VAL A 50 -5.91 -5.99 1.22
CA VAL A 50 -6.75 -5.99 2.42
C VAL A 50 -6.26 -7.07 3.36
N ASP A 51 -5.99 -6.70 4.61
CA ASP A 51 -5.61 -7.60 5.69
C ASP A 51 -6.84 -8.37 6.18
N LEU A 52 -6.78 -9.70 6.13
CA LEU A 52 -7.84 -10.60 6.59
C LEU A 52 -7.66 -11.04 8.06
N THR A 53 -6.50 -10.79 8.65
CA THR A 53 -6.17 -11.17 10.02
C THR A 53 -6.76 -10.21 11.06
N GLN A 54 -6.90 -8.92 10.70
CA GLN A 54 -7.43 -7.88 11.57
C GLN A 54 -8.94 -7.67 11.38
N SER A 55 -9.64 -7.47 12.50
CA SER A 55 -11.07 -7.13 12.48
C SER A 55 -11.29 -5.80 11.76
N GLY A 56 -12.27 -5.77 10.86
CA GLY A 56 -12.59 -4.57 10.07
C GLY A 56 -11.86 -4.49 8.73
N TYR A 57 -11.02 -5.48 8.41
CA TYR A 57 -10.37 -5.62 7.11
C TYR A 57 -9.64 -4.35 6.66
N PRO A 58 -8.64 -3.88 7.44
CA PRO A 58 -7.89 -2.68 7.08
C PRO A 58 -7.07 -2.92 5.80
N ILE A 59 -6.77 -1.83 5.10
CA ILE A 59 -5.98 -1.84 3.87
C ILE A 59 -4.49 -1.62 4.22
N PHE A 60 -3.60 -2.40 3.60
CA PHE A 60 -2.16 -2.16 3.64
C PHE A 60 -1.80 -0.91 2.87
N GLU A 61 -0.91 -0.08 3.41
CA GLU A 61 -0.40 1.09 2.68
C GLU A 61 0.48 0.61 1.51
N ASN A 62 0.09 0.96 0.28
CA ASN A 62 0.86 0.61 -0.91
C ASN A 62 2.17 1.45 -0.94
N PRO A 63 3.36 0.82 -0.87
CA PRO A 63 4.63 1.55 -0.89
C PRO A 63 4.96 2.13 -2.27
N TYR A 64 4.26 1.69 -3.31
CA TYR A 64 4.45 2.13 -4.68
C TYR A 64 3.34 3.10 -5.06
N ALA A 65 3.71 4.34 -5.42
CA ALA A 65 2.74 5.30 -5.94
C ALA A 65 2.25 4.83 -7.32
N MET A 66 1.05 4.24 -7.36
CA MET A 66 0.40 3.83 -8.61
C MET A 66 -0.22 5.04 -9.31
N ASP A 67 -0.78 5.98 -8.54
CA ASP A 67 -1.28 7.27 -9.01
C ASP A 67 -0.37 8.41 -8.51
N ILE A 68 0.12 9.22 -9.45
CA ILE A 68 1.01 10.36 -9.18
C ILE A 68 0.20 11.55 -8.61
N HIS A 69 -1.12 11.57 -8.83
CA HIS A 69 -2.01 12.63 -8.34
C HIS A 69 -3.48 12.22 -8.36
N ASP A 70 -4.24 12.61 -7.34
CA ASP A 70 -5.71 12.38 -7.25
C ASP A 70 -6.51 13.23 -8.24
N SER A 71 -5.89 14.25 -8.81
CA SER A 71 -6.51 15.17 -9.77
C SER A 71 -5.71 15.22 -11.07
N PRO A 72 -6.31 15.67 -12.20
CA PRO A 72 -5.57 15.80 -13.44
C PRO A 72 -4.35 16.70 -13.26
N VAL A 73 -3.17 16.15 -13.50
CA VAL A 73 -1.92 16.90 -13.40
C VAL A 73 -1.88 17.97 -14.47
N THR A 74 -1.72 19.21 -14.04
CA THR A 74 -1.58 20.40 -14.90
C THR A 74 -0.12 20.74 -15.14
N PHE A 75 0.76 20.40 -14.20
CA PHE A 75 2.20 20.66 -14.29
C PHE A 75 3.01 19.67 -13.44
N CYS A 76 4.24 19.39 -13.89
CA CYS A 76 5.23 18.60 -13.17
C CYS A 76 6.56 19.36 -13.12
N GLU A 77 7.21 19.37 -11.97
CA GLU A 77 8.57 19.87 -11.81
C GLU A 77 9.47 18.81 -11.17
N TYR A 78 10.69 18.73 -11.68
CA TYR A 78 11.70 17.78 -11.24
C TYR A 78 12.87 18.55 -10.62
N PHE A 79 13.23 18.16 -9.39
CA PHE A 79 14.37 18.71 -8.66
C PHE A 79 15.38 17.61 -8.40
N ALA A 80 16.59 17.79 -8.93
CA ALA A 80 17.76 16.98 -8.63
C ALA A 80 18.65 17.67 -7.59
N ASP A 81 19.56 16.90 -6.98
CA ASP A 81 20.55 17.38 -6.00
C ASP A 81 19.92 18.17 -4.84
N CYS A 82 18.82 17.66 -4.32
CA CYS A 82 18.11 18.28 -3.21
C CYS A 82 18.91 18.14 -1.90
N SER A 83 18.70 19.07 -0.97
CA SER A 83 19.25 18.93 0.39
C SER A 83 18.83 17.61 1.02
N VAL A 84 19.77 16.90 1.66
CA VAL A 84 19.52 15.64 2.39
C VAL A 84 18.48 15.78 3.50
N GLU A 85 18.19 17.00 3.93
CA GLU A 85 17.17 17.30 4.94
C GLU A 85 15.74 17.36 4.36
N ILE A 86 15.59 17.52 3.03
CA ILE A 86 14.26 17.75 2.43
C ILE A 86 13.36 16.53 2.56
N ILE A 87 13.89 15.33 2.29
CA ILE A 87 13.12 14.09 2.31
C ILE A 87 12.63 13.80 3.75
N PRO A 88 13.49 13.79 4.79
CA PRO A 88 13.03 13.65 6.18
C PRO A 88 12.03 14.74 6.60
N ALA A 89 12.22 16.00 6.18
CA ALA A 89 11.33 17.09 6.51
C ALA A 89 9.93 16.88 5.91
N LEU A 90 9.85 16.50 4.62
CA LEU A 90 8.59 16.21 3.93
C LEU A 90 7.87 15.03 4.59
N TYR A 91 8.57 13.93 4.91
CA TYR A 91 7.98 12.80 5.62
C TYR A 91 7.43 13.20 7.00
N SER A 92 8.16 14.02 7.75
CA SER A 92 7.75 14.50 9.10
C SER A 92 6.46 15.32 9.05
N VAL A 93 6.29 16.17 8.02
CA VAL A 93 5.07 16.96 7.83
C VAL A 93 3.93 16.08 7.30
N GLY A 94 4.19 15.23 6.30
CA GLY A 94 3.20 14.36 5.68
C GLY A 94 2.59 13.32 6.64
N ALA A 95 3.40 12.80 7.58
CA ALA A 95 2.92 11.86 8.60
C ALA A 95 1.79 12.44 9.47
N ARG A 96 1.70 13.76 9.62
CA ARG A 96 0.64 14.43 10.40
C ARG A 96 -0.68 14.57 9.64
N GLN A 97 -0.65 14.46 8.30
CA GLN A 97 -1.81 14.67 7.43
C GLN A 97 -2.53 13.36 7.06
N LYS A 98 -1.92 12.20 7.30
CA LYS A 98 -2.55 10.90 7.04
C LYS A 98 -3.81 10.72 7.90
N LYS A 99 -4.99 10.81 7.25
CA LYS A 99 -6.31 10.61 7.85
C LYS A 99 -6.59 9.14 8.16
N GLN A 100 -7.48 8.91 9.12
CA GLN A 100 -7.95 7.60 9.61
C GLN A 100 -8.58 6.76 8.48
N GLY A 101 -8.00 5.62 8.16
CA GLY A 101 -8.52 4.69 7.13
C GLY A 101 -7.51 3.61 6.75
N PHE A 102 -6.22 3.95 6.81
CA PHE A 102 -5.12 2.99 6.78
C PHE A 102 -4.93 2.36 8.16
N SER A 103 -4.40 1.14 8.20
CA SER A 103 -4.16 0.44 9.48
C SER A 103 -3.41 1.37 10.45
N LYS A 104 -4.04 1.60 11.61
CA LYS A 104 -3.75 2.70 12.54
C LYS A 104 -2.48 2.49 13.37
N GLN A 105 -1.45 1.87 12.78
CA GLN A 105 -0.19 1.56 13.45
C GLN A 105 1.04 2.11 12.72
N VAL A 106 0.88 3.16 11.90
CA VAL A 106 2.00 3.89 11.26
C VAL A 106 2.53 5.04 12.16
N SER A 107 1.96 5.27 13.33
CA SER A 107 2.50 6.20 14.33
C SER A 107 2.95 5.43 15.57
N LEU A 108 4.26 5.27 15.73
CA LEU A 108 4.93 4.67 16.90
C LEU A 108 4.75 3.16 17.07
N ARG A 109 5.25 2.38 16.12
CA ARG A 109 5.93 1.09 16.34
C ARG A 109 6.43 0.60 14.98
N THR A 110 7.74 0.50 14.83
CA THR A 110 8.37 -0.53 14.01
C THR A 110 7.55 -1.84 14.18
N THR A 111 7.21 -2.54 13.09
CA THR A 111 6.65 -3.91 13.00
C THR A 111 5.13 -4.17 13.14
N SER A 112 4.25 -3.58 12.31
CA SER A 112 2.89 -4.15 12.10
C SER A 112 2.17 -3.45 10.92
N GLU A 113 2.14 -3.95 9.70
CA GLU A 113 2.67 -5.15 9.06
C GLU A 113 3.32 -4.67 7.75
N GLU A 114 4.42 -5.29 7.36
CA GLU A 114 5.10 -4.91 6.12
C GLU A 114 4.22 -5.26 4.90
N TRP A 115 4.35 -4.46 3.84
CA TRP A 115 3.68 -4.72 2.57
C TRP A 115 3.87 -6.20 2.16
N PRO A 116 2.79 -6.98 1.97
CA PRO A 116 2.90 -8.43 1.92
C PRO A 116 3.49 -8.95 0.61
N ILE A 117 3.57 -8.11 -0.43
CA ILE A 117 4.17 -8.45 -1.72
C ILE A 117 5.63 -7.96 -1.72
N SER A 118 6.50 -8.73 -1.07
CA SER A 118 7.93 -8.42 -0.87
C SER A 118 8.88 -9.35 -1.63
N GLY A 119 8.38 -10.04 -2.65
CA GLY A 119 9.16 -10.98 -3.45
C GLY A 119 10.27 -10.29 -4.26
N GLY A 120 11.43 -10.95 -4.36
CA GLY A 120 12.60 -10.44 -5.08
C GLY A 120 13.56 -9.65 -4.19
N SER A 121 14.73 -9.31 -4.75
CA SER A 121 15.73 -8.47 -4.09
C SER A 121 16.11 -7.33 -5.03
N TRP A 122 16.08 -6.10 -4.53
CA TRP A 122 16.51 -4.93 -5.27
C TRP A 122 17.85 -4.45 -4.71
N ASP A 123 18.94 -4.64 -5.45
CA ASP A 123 20.23 -4.03 -5.12
C ASP A 123 20.17 -2.54 -5.48
N ILE A 124 19.94 -1.70 -4.48
CA ILE A 124 19.94 -0.24 -4.63
C ILE A 124 21.37 0.18 -5.01
N GLY A 125 21.60 0.58 -6.26
CA GLY A 125 22.78 1.35 -6.60
C GLY A 125 22.81 2.63 -5.77
N ASN A 126 23.99 3.05 -5.29
CA ASN A 126 24.12 4.26 -4.46
C ASN A 126 23.52 5.50 -5.16
N GLN A 127 22.29 5.85 -4.82
CA GLN A 127 21.73 7.18 -5.08
C GLN A 127 22.60 8.17 -4.29
N SER A 128 23.34 9.01 -5.01
CA SER A 128 24.35 9.89 -4.39
C SER A 128 23.73 11.16 -3.80
N TYR A 129 22.53 11.52 -4.22
CA TYR A 129 21.78 12.68 -3.76
C TYR A 129 20.26 12.42 -3.84
N PRO A 130 19.45 13.07 -3.00
CA PRO A 130 17.99 12.99 -3.09
C PRO A 130 17.42 13.72 -4.31
N GLU A 131 16.35 13.18 -4.88
CA GLU A 131 15.60 13.73 -6.01
C GLU A 131 14.12 13.83 -5.65
N VAL A 132 13.41 14.84 -6.17
CA VAL A 132 11.99 15.08 -5.88
C VAL A 132 11.24 15.44 -7.16
N ILE A 133 10.07 14.83 -7.38
CA ILE A 133 9.08 15.26 -8.37
C ILE A 133 7.92 15.91 -7.62
N ILE A 134 7.50 17.10 -8.08
CA ILE A 134 6.32 17.80 -7.60
C ILE A 134 5.29 17.86 -8.73
N THR A 135 4.06 17.50 -8.43
CA THR A 135 2.91 17.59 -9.34
C THR A 135 1.88 18.59 -8.81
N GLY A 136 1.15 19.24 -9.72
CA GLY A 136 0.09 20.21 -9.38
C GLY A 136 -1.00 20.31 -10.44
#